data_AF-A0A944U0Q1-F1
#
_entry.id   AF-A0A944U0Q1-F1
#
_cell.length_a   1.000
_cell.length_b   1.000
_cell.length_c   1.000
_cell.angle_alpha   90.00
_cell.angle_beta   90.00
_cell.angle_gamma   90.00
#
_symmetry.space_group_name_H-M   'P 1'
#
loop_
_entity.id
_entity.type
_entity.pdbx_description
1 polymer ?
#
loop_
_entity_poly.entity_id
_entity_poly.type
_entity_poly.pdbx_seq_one_letter_code
_entity_poly.pdbx_strand_id
1 'polypeptide(L)'
;HLPAGRPAISDVMDLMWDPVNEQYCIYSKTWIDGPDGRRFWKRAVARTTSKDFINWSQPQLILSPNSDEDQQFHGASVFYDGGLYLGLLQRLDLGGFDRGGSGNMPAELIWSIDGLHWDRPFRDLFFMPINKDKNSFDAGCLWTSANPIRHGSSIRFYYGAYPGWHADLNASPTGIGLMTIPLNRWIGLTPENQIGQATLKPVHLEKETEITINADASKGEIRVELLDASGYRVQGFSSGVAEPLHGDGLAQKVRWKNDPLRTLSPGNYQIRVHLKKSTLYALCLDRKNHR
;
A
#
# COMPACT_ATOMS: atom_id res chain seq x y z
N HIS A 1 18.83 -33.32 -7.15
CA HIS A 1 17.50 -33.42 -6.52
C HIS A 1 17.64 -33.27 -5.02
N LEU A 2 17.39 -32.07 -4.49
CA LEU A 2 17.24 -31.86 -3.05
C LEU A 2 15.77 -32.12 -2.69
N PRO A 3 15.45 -32.74 -1.55
CA PRO A 3 14.09 -32.67 -1.02
C PRO A 3 13.84 -31.21 -0.69
N ALA A 4 12.93 -30.56 -1.41
CA ALA A 4 12.62 -29.15 -1.23
C ALA A 4 12.11 -28.93 0.21
N GLY A 5 12.94 -28.29 1.04
CA GLY A 5 12.59 -27.88 2.39
C GLY A 5 11.36 -26.98 2.33
N ARG A 6 10.30 -27.38 3.01
CA ARG A 6 9.06 -26.61 3.07
C ARG A 6 9.36 -25.29 3.81
N PRO A 7 8.81 -24.14 3.37
CA PRO A 7 8.96 -22.91 4.12
C PRO A 7 8.38 -23.10 5.52
N ALA A 8 9.17 -22.80 6.54
CA ALA A 8 8.75 -22.83 7.95
C ALA A 8 8.49 -21.40 8.42
N ILE A 9 7.52 -21.23 9.32
CA ILE A 9 7.31 -19.96 10.02
C ILE A 9 8.42 -19.74 11.06
N SER A 10 8.76 -18.49 11.33
CA SER A 10 9.82 -18.09 12.26
C SER A 10 9.28 -17.06 13.27
N ASP A 11 10.14 -16.61 14.19
CA ASP A 11 9.97 -15.64 15.27
C ASP A 11 9.40 -14.25 14.90
N VAL A 12 9.23 -13.92 13.62
CA VAL A 12 8.58 -12.66 13.19
C VAL A 12 7.28 -13.02 12.48
N MET A 13 6.17 -12.56 13.04
CA MET A 13 4.82 -12.96 12.64
C MET A 13 3.89 -11.75 12.72
N ASP A 14 3.19 -11.49 11.63
CA ASP A 14 2.12 -10.50 11.55
C ASP A 14 0.80 -11.22 11.29
N LEU A 15 -0.12 -11.08 12.23
CA LEU A 15 -1.46 -11.65 12.14
C LEU A 15 -2.44 -10.59 11.62
N MET A 16 -3.32 -10.99 10.70
CA MET A 16 -4.49 -10.23 10.31
C MET A 16 -5.74 -11.12 10.20
N TRP A 17 -6.91 -10.50 10.32
CA TRP A 17 -8.14 -11.08 9.80
C TRP A 17 -8.25 -10.75 8.31
N ASP A 18 -8.37 -11.78 7.47
CA ASP A 18 -8.60 -11.67 6.03
C ASP A 18 -10.12 -11.54 5.77
N PRO A 19 -10.64 -10.33 5.50
CA PRO A 19 -12.07 -10.11 5.37
C PRO A 19 -12.63 -10.63 4.04
N VAL A 20 -11.79 -10.90 3.04
CA VAL A 20 -12.24 -11.39 1.73
C VAL A 20 -12.51 -12.90 1.79
N ASN A 21 -11.63 -13.64 2.46
CA ASN A 21 -11.73 -15.10 2.59
C ASN A 21 -12.29 -15.57 3.93
N GLU A 22 -12.63 -14.63 4.82
CA GLU A 22 -13.18 -14.87 6.16
C GLU A 22 -12.34 -15.87 6.98
N GLN A 23 -11.05 -15.56 7.13
CA GLN A 23 -10.10 -16.41 7.84
C GLN A 23 -9.01 -15.61 8.54
N TYR A 24 -8.36 -16.21 9.53
CA TYR A 24 -7.13 -15.69 10.11
C TYR A 24 -5.96 -15.98 9.17
N CYS A 25 -5.07 -15.01 9.02
CA CYS A 25 -3.91 -15.10 8.15
C CYS A 25 -2.66 -14.58 8.87
N ILE A 26 -1.58 -15.36 8.81
CA ILE A 26 -0.27 -14.97 9.32
C ILE A 26 0.67 -14.80 8.13
N TYR A 27 1.30 -13.63 8.07
CA TYR A 27 2.46 -13.36 7.24
C TYR A 27 3.68 -13.44 8.16
N SER A 28 4.54 -14.41 7.94
CA SER A 28 5.68 -14.68 8.81
C SER A 28 6.98 -14.73 8.03
N LYS A 29 8.06 -14.31 8.68
CA LYS A 29 9.41 -14.55 8.19
C LYS A 29 9.63 -16.05 7.99
N THR A 30 10.24 -16.39 6.87
CA THR A 30 10.81 -17.71 6.60
C THR A 30 12.25 -17.57 6.12
N TRP A 31 12.97 -18.68 6.08
CA TRP A 31 14.33 -18.76 5.58
C TRP A 31 14.35 -19.51 4.27
N ILE A 32 15.08 -18.98 3.29
CA ILE A 32 15.30 -19.62 2.00
C ILE A 32 16.79 -19.75 1.72
N ASP A 33 17.15 -20.74 0.91
CA ASP A 33 18.49 -20.86 0.36
C ASP A 33 18.77 -19.67 -0.59
N GLY A 34 20.02 -19.19 -0.60
CA GLY A 34 20.46 -18.18 -1.54
C GLY A 34 20.41 -18.68 -3.00
N PRO A 35 20.28 -17.78 -4.00
CA PRO A 35 20.17 -18.16 -5.41
C PRO A 35 21.39 -18.92 -5.96
N ASP A 36 22.56 -18.85 -5.31
CA ASP A 36 23.80 -19.55 -5.70
C ASP A 36 24.02 -20.90 -4.99
N GLY A 37 23.08 -21.32 -4.12
CA GLY A 37 23.14 -22.57 -3.36
C GLY A 37 24.26 -22.61 -2.30
N ARG A 38 24.89 -21.48 -1.99
CA ARG A 38 25.89 -21.39 -0.92
C ARG A 38 25.26 -20.76 0.32
N ARG A 39 25.60 -21.31 1.49
CA ARG A 39 24.98 -20.98 2.78
C ARG A 39 25.16 -19.49 3.12
N PHE A 40 24.12 -18.71 2.92
CA PHE A 40 23.67 -17.62 3.78
C PHE A 40 22.15 -17.53 3.62
N TRP A 41 21.41 -17.93 4.66
CA TRP A 41 19.95 -17.95 4.67
C TRP A 41 19.40 -16.56 4.37
N LYS A 42 18.79 -16.34 3.20
CA LYS A 42 18.05 -15.08 2.95
C LYS A 42 16.70 -15.20 3.66
N ARG A 43 16.23 -14.08 4.23
CA ARG A 43 14.91 -14.01 4.83
C ARG A 43 13.88 -13.66 3.77
N ALA A 44 12.75 -14.33 3.85
CA ALA A 44 11.62 -14.22 2.95
C ALA A 44 10.32 -14.18 3.77
N VAL A 45 9.18 -14.05 3.12
CA VAL A 45 7.86 -14.04 3.76
C VAL A 45 7.07 -15.26 3.30
N ALA A 46 6.54 -16.00 4.27
CA ALA A 46 5.59 -17.07 4.07
C ALA A 46 4.23 -16.71 4.67
N ARG A 47 3.18 -17.36 4.16
CA ARG A 47 1.79 -17.19 4.57
C ARG A 47 1.21 -18.50 5.06
N THR A 48 0.45 -18.47 6.14
CA THR A 48 -0.39 -19.58 6.61
C THR A 48 -1.75 -19.03 7.06
N THR A 49 -2.81 -19.83 6.92
CA THR A 49 -4.18 -19.41 7.28
C THR A 49 -4.87 -20.40 8.17
N SER A 50 -5.88 -19.93 8.89
CA SER A 50 -6.72 -20.75 9.75
C SER A 50 -8.13 -20.17 9.80
N LYS A 51 -9.15 -21.03 9.82
CA LYS A 51 -10.55 -20.61 10.04
C LYS A 51 -10.95 -20.60 11.52
N ASP A 52 -10.20 -21.30 12.38
CA ASP A 52 -10.55 -21.54 13.77
C ASP A 52 -9.45 -21.11 14.77
N PHE A 53 -8.35 -20.56 14.26
CA PHE A 53 -7.17 -20.13 15.01
C PHE A 53 -6.37 -21.27 15.67
N ILE A 54 -6.79 -22.52 15.46
CA ILE A 54 -6.19 -23.73 16.05
C ILE A 54 -5.47 -24.51 14.96
N ASN A 55 -6.15 -24.77 13.85
CA ASN A 55 -5.68 -25.57 12.73
C ASN A 55 -5.18 -24.63 11.63
N TRP A 56 -3.87 -24.68 11.37
CA TRP A 56 -3.21 -23.81 10.41
C TRP A 56 -2.82 -24.57 9.15
N SER A 57 -3.01 -23.94 7.99
CA SER A 57 -2.59 -24.50 6.70
C SER A 57 -1.07 -24.65 6.65
N GLN A 58 -0.59 -25.52 5.76
CA GLN A 58 0.84 -25.57 5.47
C GLN A 58 1.31 -24.17 5.01
N PRO A 59 2.45 -23.66 5.53
CA PRO A 59 2.98 -22.38 5.09
C PRO A 59 3.35 -22.39 3.60
N GLN A 60 3.08 -21.28 2.93
CA GLN A 60 3.38 -21.05 1.52
C GLN A 60 4.33 -19.86 1.41
N LEU A 61 5.44 -20.00 0.67
CA LEU A 61 6.32 -18.88 0.36
C LEU A 61 5.58 -17.91 -0.58
N ILE A 62 5.50 -16.64 -0.20
CA ILE A 62 4.76 -15.62 -0.97
C ILE A 62 5.64 -14.47 -1.46
N LEU A 63 6.78 -14.21 -0.80
CA LEU A 63 7.67 -13.14 -1.19
C LEU A 63 9.11 -13.49 -0.83
N SER A 64 10.01 -13.43 -1.80
CA SER A 64 11.45 -13.67 -1.62
C SER A 64 12.28 -12.60 -2.32
N PRO A 65 13.44 -12.21 -1.76
CA PRO A 65 14.39 -11.35 -2.45
C PRO A 65 14.73 -11.92 -3.83
N ASN A 66 14.57 -11.13 -4.89
CA ASN A 66 14.77 -11.62 -6.26
C ASN A 66 15.91 -10.92 -7.02
N SER A 67 16.63 -10.01 -6.36
CA SER A 67 17.88 -9.42 -6.82
C SER A 67 18.89 -9.34 -5.65
N ASP A 68 20.13 -8.97 -5.94
CA ASP A 68 21.12 -8.68 -4.90
C ASP A 68 20.88 -7.32 -4.22
N GLU A 69 20.16 -6.42 -4.89
CA GLU A 69 19.67 -5.17 -4.31
C GLU A 69 18.49 -5.40 -3.34
N ASP A 70 17.72 -6.47 -3.58
CA ASP A 70 16.83 -7.02 -2.59
C ASP A 70 17.69 -7.66 -1.48
N GLN A 71 17.85 -6.88 -0.42
CA GLN A 71 18.37 -7.30 0.88
C GLN A 71 17.45 -8.38 1.49
N GLN A 72 17.37 -8.50 2.81
CA GLN A 72 16.57 -9.55 3.45
C GLN A 72 15.17 -9.04 3.82
N PHE A 73 14.14 -9.86 3.62
CA PHE A 73 12.78 -9.51 4.07
C PHE A 73 12.56 -10.04 5.48
N HIS A 74 12.57 -9.13 6.46
CA HIS A 74 12.53 -9.53 7.86
C HIS A 74 11.11 -9.83 8.36
N GLY A 75 10.11 -9.14 7.82
CA GLY A 75 8.72 -9.25 8.20
C GLY A 75 7.85 -8.44 7.23
N ALA A 76 6.54 -8.67 7.28
CA ALA A 76 5.58 -7.94 6.46
C ALA A 76 4.28 -7.77 7.24
N SER A 77 4.06 -6.57 7.77
CA SER A 77 2.80 -6.22 8.42
C SER A 77 1.73 -5.98 7.36
N VAL A 78 0.84 -6.95 7.18
CA VAL A 78 -0.21 -6.93 6.14
C VAL A 78 -1.57 -6.58 6.72
N PHE A 79 -2.31 -5.71 6.04
CA PHE A 79 -3.67 -5.31 6.37
C PHE A 79 -4.52 -5.11 5.11
N TYR A 80 -5.85 -5.11 5.26
CA TYR A 80 -6.78 -4.89 4.16
C TYR A 80 -7.38 -3.49 4.21
N ASP A 81 -7.22 -2.72 3.15
CA ASP A 81 -7.75 -1.35 3.04
C ASP A 81 -8.09 -1.02 1.57
N GLY A 82 -9.21 -0.34 1.34
CA GLY A 82 -9.57 0.15 0.00
C GLY A 82 -9.77 -0.94 -1.06
N GLY A 83 -10.06 -2.19 -0.66
CA GLY A 83 -10.21 -3.31 -1.60
C GLY A 83 -8.90 -4.00 -1.98
N LEU A 84 -7.80 -3.69 -1.28
CA LEU A 84 -6.48 -4.25 -1.51
C LEU A 84 -5.90 -4.78 -0.20
N TYR A 85 -5.05 -5.81 -0.30
CA TYR A 85 -4.09 -6.10 0.75
C TYR A 85 -2.91 -5.16 0.58
N LEU A 86 -2.58 -4.42 1.63
CA LEU A 86 -1.41 -3.56 1.72
C LEU A 86 -0.45 -4.16 2.74
N GLY A 87 0.84 -4.05 2.50
CA GLY A 87 1.88 -4.57 3.38
C GLY A 87 2.96 -3.54 3.64
N LEU A 88 3.44 -3.49 4.88
CA LEU A 88 4.67 -2.80 5.26
C LEU A 88 5.80 -3.84 5.29
N LEU A 89 6.51 -3.96 4.17
CA LEU A 89 7.60 -4.93 4.03
C LEU A 89 8.88 -4.37 4.66
N GLN A 90 9.32 -4.98 5.75
CA GLN A 90 10.53 -4.59 6.45
C GLN A 90 11.76 -5.15 5.73
N ARG A 91 12.52 -4.26 5.06
CA ARG A 91 13.76 -4.60 4.35
C ARG A 91 14.95 -4.44 5.25
N LEU A 92 15.48 -5.55 5.71
CA LEU A 92 16.67 -5.60 6.55
C LEU A 92 17.93 -5.61 5.70
N ASP A 93 18.66 -4.50 5.76
CA ASP A 93 20.06 -4.40 5.37
C ASP A 93 20.92 -4.55 6.63
N LEU A 94 21.78 -5.57 6.68
CA LEU A 94 22.68 -5.78 7.81
C LEU A 94 23.89 -4.82 7.81
N GLY A 95 24.05 -3.97 6.78
CA GLY A 95 25.07 -2.92 6.71
C GLY A 95 26.50 -3.46 6.66
N GLY A 96 26.70 -4.69 6.18
CA GLY A 96 27.97 -5.40 6.33
C GLY A 96 28.23 -5.74 7.80
N PHE A 97 27.32 -6.51 8.41
CA PHE A 97 27.40 -6.97 9.80
C PHE A 97 28.79 -7.47 10.21
N ASP A 98 29.45 -8.24 9.35
CA ASP A 98 30.81 -8.76 9.55
C ASP A 98 31.90 -7.66 9.58
N ARG A 99 31.53 -6.42 9.28
CA ARG A 99 32.38 -5.22 9.18
C ARG A 99 31.95 -4.12 10.17
N GLY A 100 31.10 -4.44 11.15
CA GLY A 100 30.67 -3.52 12.20
C GLY A 100 29.52 -2.58 11.81
N GLY A 101 28.77 -2.90 10.76
CA GLY A 101 27.56 -2.16 10.39
C GLY A 101 26.47 -2.22 11.45
N SER A 102 25.72 -1.13 11.63
CA SER A 102 24.64 -1.06 12.62
C SER A 102 23.33 -1.73 12.19
N GLY A 103 23.20 -2.10 10.91
CA GLY A 103 21.98 -2.65 10.31
C GLY A 103 20.80 -1.67 10.26
N ASN A 104 20.10 -1.61 9.12
CA ASN A 104 18.92 -0.76 8.91
C ASN A 104 17.72 -1.60 8.46
N MET A 105 16.53 -1.22 8.89
CA MET A 105 15.28 -1.89 8.53
C MET A 105 14.13 -0.90 8.32
N PRO A 106 14.14 -0.11 7.23
CA PRO A 106 12.97 0.66 6.79
C PRO A 106 11.86 -0.25 6.23
N ALA A 107 10.66 0.31 6.04
CA ALA A 107 9.54 -0.42 5.45
C ALA A 107 9.14 0.13 4.07
N GLU A 108 8.99 -0.77 3.10
CA GLU A 108 8.37 -0.51 1.80
C GLU A 108 6.85 -0.66 1.90
N LEU A 109 6.11 0.08 1.07
CA LEU A 109 4.70 -0.23 0.80
C LEU A 109 4.62 -1.24 -0.33
N ILE A 110 4.01 -2.39 -0.05
CA ILE A 110 3.71 -3.44 -1.01
C ILE A 110 2.20 -3.64 -1.10
N TRP A 111 1.69 -4.18 -2.20
CA TRP A 111 0.26 -4.40 -2.36
C TRP A 111 -0.05 -5.70 -3.09
N SER A 112 -1.27 -6.20 -2.89
CA SER A 112 -1.79 -7.41 -3.50
C SER A 112 -3.31 -7.32 -3.63
N ILE A 113 -3.85 -8.00 -4.65
CA ILE A 113 -5.29 -8.16 -4.85
C ILE A 113 -5.82 -9.39 -4.12
N ASP A 114 -5.00 -10.43 -3.96
CA ASP A 114 -5.41 -11.75 -3.47
C ASP A 114 -4.71 -12.19 -2.17
N GLY A 115 -3.74 -11.40 -1.69
CA GLY A 115 -2.92 -11.70 -0.51
C GLY A 115 -1.85 -12.77 -0.76
N LEU A 116 -1.73 -13.28 -1.99
CA LEU A 116 -0.78 -14.34 -2.38
C LEU A 116 0.31 -13.80 -3.30
N HIS A 117 -0.06 -12.99 -4.29
CA HIS A 117 0.85 -12.41 -5.27
C HIS A 117 1.05 -10.94 -4.96
N TRP A 118 2.29 -10.53 -4.74
CA TRP A 118 2.63 -9.23 -4.20
C TRP A 118 3.44 -8.38 -5.18
N ASP A 119 2.99 -7.14 -5.36
CA ASP A 119 3.65 -6.14 -6.19
C ASP A 119 4.49 -5.17 -5.36
N ARG A 120 5.69 -4.86 -5.87
CA ARG A 120 6.68 -3.95 -5.27
C ARG A 120 7.13 -2.88 -6.27
N PRO A 121 6.23 -1.97 -6.70
CA PRO A 121 6.54 -1.03 -7.79
C PRO A 121 7.47 0.13 -7.38
N PHE A 122 7.60 0.43 -6.08
CA PHE A 122 8.34 1.60 -5.57
C PHE A 122 9.53 1.20 -4.69
N ARG A 123 10.36 0.24 -5.14
CA ARG A 123 11.46 -0.35 -4.33
C ARG A 123 12.50 0.65 -3.82
N ASP A 124 12.62 1.80 -4.47
CA ASP A 124 13.56 2.87 -4.10
C ASP A 124 12.94 3.94 -3.19
N LEU A 125 11.65 3.82 -2.86
CA LEU A 125 10.93 4.75 -2.00
C LEU A 125 10.37 4.00 -0.79
N PHE A 126 11.00 4.19 0.36
CA PHE A 126 10.47 3.67 1.61
C PHE A 126 9.24 4.48 2.05
N PHE A 127 8.14 3.76 2.31
CA PHE A 127 6.95 4.35 2.90
C PHE A 127 7.19 4.73 4.36
N MET A 128 7.98 3.93 5.08
CA MET A 128 8.52 4.27 6.39
C MET A 128 10.05 4.26 6.32
N PRO A 129 10.70 5.39 6.00
CA PRO A 129 12.15 5.48 6.05
C PRO A 129 12.64 5.57 7.50
N ILE A 130 13.87 5.13 7.73
CA ILE A 130 14.57 5.37 8.99
C ILE A 130 14.94 6.85 9.13
N ASN A 131 15.12 7.30 10.36
CA ASN A 131 15.57 8.66 10.63
C ASN A 131 17.03 8.86 10.19
N LYS A 132 17.32 10.04 9.63
CA LYS A 132 18.68 10.41 9.20
C LYS A 132 19.57 10.79 10.38
N ASP A 133 18.99 11.27 11.47
CA ASP A 133 19.72 11.53 12.71
C ASP A 133 20.02 10.20 13.42
N LYS A 134 21.31 9.84 13.45
CA LYS A 134 21.80 8.58 14.05
C LYS A 134 21.63 8.49 15.57
N ASN A 135 21.34 9.61 16.23
CA ASN A 135 21.05 9.63 17.66
C ASN A 135 19.55 9.44 17.96
N SER A 136 18.69 9.43 16.94
CA SER A 136 17.27 9.21 17.13
C SER A 136 16.95 7.73 17.39
N PHE A 137 15.89 7.47 18.15
CA PHE A 137 15.46 6.10 18.47
C PHE A 137 15.05 5.30 17.24
N ASP A 138 14.66 5.95 16.15
CA ASP A 138 14.18 5.38 14.90
C ASP A 138 15.21 5.42 13.75
N ALA A 139 16.50 5.54 14.10
CA ALA A 139 17.58 5.70 13.12
C ALA A 139 18.08 4.41 12.45
N GLY A 140 17.59 3.25 12.90
CA GLY A 140 18.09 1.94 12.48
C GLY A 140 16.98 0.99 12.05
N CYS A 141 16.24 0.42 13.00
CA CYS A 141 15.25 -0.62 12.69
C CYS A 141 13.85 -0.20 13.11
N LEU A 142 12.90 -0.30 12.18
CA LEU A 142 11.48 -0.03 12.43
C LEU A 142 10.73 -1.35 12.58
N TRP A 143 9.89 -1.45 13.61
CA TRP A 143 9.00 -2.56 13.88
C TRP A 143 7.57 -2.14 13.67
N THR A 144 7.01 -2.54 12.53
CA THR A 144 5.68 -2.16 12.09
C THR A 144 4.61 -3.06 12.70
N SER A 145 3.36 -2.63 12.60
CA SER A 145 2.20 -3.41 13.01
C SER A 145 1.17 -3.48 11.89
N ALA A 146 0.46 -4.61 11.80
CA ALA A 146 -0.57 -4.88 10.80
C ALA A 146 -1.90 -4.13 11.07
N ASN A 147 -1.92 -3.12 11.95
CA ASN A 147 -3.15 -2.48 12.43
C ASN A 147 -3.07 -0.95 12.34
N PRO A 148 -3.03 -0.38 11.12
CA PRO A 148 -3.13 1.06 10.97
C PRO A 148 -4.47 1.58 11.48
N ILE A 149 -4.45 2.71 12.20
CA ILE A 149 -5.62 3.26 12.87
C ILE A 149 -6.15 4.44 12.07
N ARG A 150 -7.37 4.33 11.55
CA ARG A 150 -8.12 5.47 11.00
C ARG A 150 -8.50 6.40 12.15
N HIS A 151 -8.07 7.65 12.08
CA HIS A 151 -8.37 8.67 13.10
C HIS A 151 -8.68 10.01 12.43
N GLY A 152 -9.96 10.37 12.40
CA GLY A 152 -10.45 11.57 11.70
C GLY A 152 -10.11 11.52 10.21
N SER A 153 -9.42 12.54 9.73
CA SER A 153 -8.98 12.69 8.33
C SER A 153 -7.63 12.01 8.03
N SER A 154 -7.15 11.14 8.93
CA SER A 154 -5.81 10.56 8.86
C SER A 154 -5.78 9.06 9.15
N ILE A 155 -4.69 8.41 8.78
CA ILE A 155 -4.31 7.05 9.14
C ILE A 155 -3.02 7.12 9.94
N ARG A 156 -3.00 6.44 11.09
CA ARG A 156 -1.89 6.42 12.05
C ARG A 156 -1.24 5.05 12.08
N PHE A 157 0.09 5.03 12.04
CA PHE A 157 0.92 3.84 12.19
C PHE A 157 1.77 4.01 13.44
N TYR A 158 1.49 3.18 14.44
CA TYR A 158 2.36 3.03 15.59
C TYR A 158 3.41 1.99 15.27
N TYR A 159 4.66 2.30 15.57
CA TYR A 159 5.79 1.41 15.32
C TYR A 159 6.77 1.46 16.50
N GLY A 160 7.39 0.33 16.82
CA GLY A 160 8.55 0.30 17.70
C GLY A 160 9.81 0.61 16.92
N ALA A 161 10.83 1.19 17.54
CA ALA A 161 12.12 1.36 16.89
C ALA A 161 13.29 1.42 17.85
N TYR A 162 14.47 1.15 17.28
CA TYR A 162 15.77 1.32 17.92
C TYR A 162 16.83 1.72 16.87
N PRO A 163 17.95 2.34 17.29
CA PRO A 163 18.88 3.06 16.40
C PRO A 163 19.78 2.14 15.56
N GLY A 164 19.75 0.83 15.80
CA GLY A 164 20.47 -0.16 15.01
C GLY A 164 20.10 -1.59 15.39
N TRP A 165 20.29 -2.54 14.47
CA TRP A 165 20.00 -3.96 14.60
C TRP A 165 20.50 -4.61 15.91
N HIS A 166 21.63 -4.15 16.45
CA HIS A 166 22.20 -4.61 17.73
C HIS A 166 22.10 -3.59 18.86
N ALA A 167 21.13 -2.69 18.81
CA ALA A 167 20.90 -1.74 19.88
C ALA A 167 20.69 -2.47 21.22
N ASP A 168 21.45 -2.06 22.23
CA ASP A 168 21.16 -2.43 23.60
C ASP A 168 19.87 -1.71 24.01
N LEU A 169 18.80 -2.47 24.28
CA LEU A 169 17.49 -1.91 24.61
C LEU A 169 17.48 -1.07 25.90
N ASN A 170 18.47 -1.23 26.78
CA ASN A 170 18.59 -0.48 28.03
C ASN A 170 19.50 0.76 27.88
N ALA A 171 20.51 0.69 27.01
CA ALA A 171 21.52 1.74 26.87
C ALA A 171 21.36 2.60 25.60
N SER A 172 20.55 2.14 24.65
CA SER A 172 20.28 2.86 23.39
C SER A 172 18.96 3.63 23.48
N PRO A 173 18.81 4.75 22.76
CA PRO A 173 17.52 5.40 22.64
C PRO A 173 16.54 4.46 21.91
N THR A 174 15.57 3.88 22.59
CA THR A 174 14.50 3.06 21.97
C THR A 174 13.15 3.68 22.24
N GLY A 175 12.13 3.35 21.45
CA GLY A 175 10.83 3.96 21.65
C GLY A 175 9.73 3.50 20.71
N ILE A 176 8.55 4.08 20.92
CA ILE A 176 7.38 3.95 20.05
C ILE A 176 7.21 5.25 19.28
N GLY A 177 7.22 5.16 17.95
CA GLY A 177 6.95 6.27 17.06
C GLY A 177 5.53 6.25 16.50
N LEU A 178 5.14 7.38 15.91
CA LEU A 178 3.88 7.55 15.19
C LEU A 178 4.16 8.17 13.83
N MET A 179 3.79 7.47 12.76
CA MET A 179 3.66 8.05 11.43
C MET A 179 2.19 8.32 11.13
N THR A 180 1.88 9.45 10.50
CA THR A 180 0.51 9.80 10.11
C THR A 180 0.48 10.16 8.63
N ILE A 181 -0.47 9.60 7.89
CA ILE A 181 -0.79 10.02 6.51
C ILE A 181 -2.23 10.52 6.44
N PRO A 182 -2.60 11.36 5.46
CA PRO A 182 -3.99 11.66 5.19
C PRO A 182 -4.73 10.41 4.69
N LEU A 183 -6.03 10.33 4.98
CA LEU A 183 -6.87 9.18 4.63
C LEU A 183 -6.77 8.85 3.13
N ASN A 184 -6.66 7.56 2.78
CA ASN A 184 -6.64 7.04 1.41
C ASN A 184 -5.55 7.66 0.49
N ARG A 185 -4.40 8.07 1.04
CA ARG A 185 -3.24 8.56 0.28
C ARG A 185 -2.09 7.56 0.27
N TRP A 186 -2.38 6.34 -0.18
CA TRP A 186 -1.41 5.25 -0.27
C TRP A 186 -0.45 5.43 -1.45
N ILE A 187 -1.00 5.70 -2.63
CA ILE A 187 -0.28 5.90 -3.90
C ILE A 187 -0.92 7.09 -4.61
N GLY A 188 -0.11 7.91 -5.28
CA GLY A 188 -0.56 9.06 -6.06
C GLY A 188 -0.29 8.87 -7.55
N LEU A 189 -1.25 9.27 -8.38
CA LEU A 189 -1.09 9.41 -9.83
C LEU A 189 -0.82 10.88 -10.17
N THR A 190 0.37 11.16 -10.70
CA THR A 190 0.84 12.51 -11.04
C THR A 190 1.37 12.53 -12.47
N PRO A 191 1.07 13.58 -13.28
CA PRO A 191 1.62 13.70 -14.62
C PRO A 191 3.11 14.03 -14.60
N GLU A 192 3.89 13.36 -15.44
CA GLU A 192 5.34 13.63 -15.60
C GLU A 192 5.59 15.03 -16.19
N ASN A 193 4.86 15.42 -17.25
CA ASN A 193 5.06 16.66 -18.00
C ASN A 193 3.98 17.72 -17.72
N GLN A 194 3.64 17.92 -16.44
CA GLN A 194 2.61 18.84 -15.94
C GLN A 194 1.16 18.53 -16.35
N ILE A 195 0.91 17.89 -17.49
CA ILE A 195 -0.43 17.48 -17.93
C ILE A 195 -0.42 15.99 -18.23
N GLY A 196 -1.49 15.30 -17.86
CA GLY A 196 -1.68 13.89 -18.16
C GLY A 196 -3.14 13.49 -18.06
N GLN A 197 -3.45 12.30 -18.54
CA GLN A 197 -4.77 11.72 -18.38
C GLN A 197 -4.65 10.23 -18.06
N ALA A 198 -5.57 9.72 -17.25
CA ALA A 198 -5.71 8.29 -17.02
C ALA A 198 -7.18 7.90 -17.16
N THR A 199 -7.42 6.75 -17.79
CA THR A 199 -8.77 6.18 -17.92
C THR A 199 -8.84 4.93 -17.06
N LEU A 200 -9.79 4.90 -16.13
CA LEU A 200 -10.00 3.77 -15.25
C LEU A 200 -10.73 2.64 -16.00
N LYS A 201 -10.60 1.41 -15.48
CA LYS A 201 -11.40 0.28 -15.97
C LYS A 201 -12.90 0.62 -15.88
N PRO A 202 -13.74 0.06 -16.78
CA PRO A 202 -15.18 0.29 -16.72
C PRO A 202 -15.76 -0.05 -15.35
N VAL A 203 -16.63 0.83 -14.85
CA VAL A 203 -17.42 0.65 -13.63
C VAL A 203 -18.90 0.71 -13.97
N HIS A 204 -19.68 -0.14 -13.31
CA HIS A 204 -21.14 -0.05 -13.41
C HIS A 204 -21.63 1.14 -12.60
N LEU A 205 -22.35 2.06 -13.24
CA LEU A 205 -23.08 3.15 -12.59
C LEU A 205 -24.58 2.92 -12.79
N GLU A 206 -25.35 3.05 -11.72
CA GLU A 206 -26.80 2.85 -11.73
C GLU A 206 -27.53 3.94 -10.95
N LYS A 207 -27.10 4.22 -9.72
CA LYS A 207 -27.81 5.09 -8.76
C LYS A 207 -26.88 6.04 -8.01
N GLU A 208 -25.62 6.11 -8.42
CA GLU A 208 -24.63 7.02 -7.88
C GLU A 208 -25.13 8.45 -8.03
N THR A 209 -25.13 9.19 -6.92
CA THR A 209 -25.51 10.59 -6.89
C THR A 209 -24.32 11.52 -6.68
N GLU A 210 -23.13 10.95 -6.44
CA GLU A 210 -21.93 11.68 -6.15
C GLU A 210 -20.66 10.88 -6.51
N ILE A 211 -19.76 11.54 -7.25
CA ILE A 211 -18.39 11.07 -7.45
C ILE A 211 -17.49 12.05 -6.71
N THR A 212 -16.60 11.53 -5.87
CA THR A 212 -15.59 12.35 -5.19
C THR A 212 -14.18 11.88 -5.52
N ILE A 213 -13.22 12.80 -5.46
CA ILE A 213 -11.80 12.50 -5.58
C ILE A 213 -11.03 12.97 -4.36
N ASN A 214 -10.08 12.15 -3.92
CA ASN A 214 -9.02 12.58 -3.02
C ASN A 214 -7.84 13.03 -3.88
N ALA A 215 -7.51 14.31 -3.82
CA ALA A 215 -6.51 14.89 -4.70
C ALA A 215 -5.85 16.12 -4.08
N ASP A 216 -4.62 16.38 -4.53
CA ASP A 216 -3.96 17.67 -4.40
C ASP A 216 -3.84 18.31 -5.78
N ALA A 217 -4.63 19.34 -6.01
CA ALA A 217 -4.62 20.19 -7.19
C ALA A 217 -4.31 21.65 -6.82
N SER A 218 -3.58 21.88 -5.72
CA SER A 218 -3.22 23.22 -5.25
C SER A 218 -2.39 24.04 -6.25
N LYS A 219 -1.66 23.37 -7.15
CA LYS A 219 -0.80 24.00 -8.18
C LYS A 219 -1.37 23.93 -9.60
N GLY A 220 -2.62 23.47 -9.75
CA GLY A 220 -3.24 23.31 -11.06
C GLY A 220 -4.71 22.91 -10.95
N GLU A 221 -5.12 21.88 -11.68
CA GLU A 221 -6.52 21.43 -11.67
C GLU A 221 -6.66 19.94 -11.99
N ILE A 222 -7.81 19.38 -11.64
CA ILE A 222 -8.29 18.10 -12.11
C ILE A 222 -9.67 18.28 -12.75
N ARG A 223 -9.89 17.64 -13.89
CA ARG A 223 -11.22 17.48 -14.49
C ARG A 223 -11.52 16.01 -14.67
N VAL A 224 -12.79 15.65 -14.54
CA VAL A 224 -13.24 14.27 -14.69
C VAL A 224 -14.19 14.20 -15.88
N GLU A 225 -14.05 13.17 -16.68
CA GLU A 225 -14.84 12.90 -17.87
C GLU A 225 -15.44 11.49 -17.77
N LEU A 226 -16.69 11.31 -18.21
CA LEU A 226 -17.26 9.97 -18.41
C LEU A 226 -17.23 9.59 -19.88
N LEU A 227 -16.83 8.35 -20.10
CA LEU A 227 -16.90 7.67 -21.39
C LEU A 227 -17.84 6.47 -21.26
N ASP A 228 -18.47 6.07 -22.35
CA ASP A 228 -19.20 4.80 -22.41
C ASP A 228 -18.23 3.60 -22.33
N ALA A 229 -18.78 2.39 -22.29
CA ALA A 229 -17.99 1.16 -22.24
C ALA A 229 -17.00 1.01 -23.40
N SER A 230 -17.29 1.63 -24.56
CA SER A 230 -16.45 1.60 -25.76
C SER A 230 -15.41 2.72 -25.80
N GLY A 231 -15.41 3.62 -24.81
CA GLY A 231 -14.48 4.75 -24.71
C GLY A 231 -14.93 6.01 -25.44
N TYR A 232 -16.18 6.09 -25.93
CA TYR A 232 -16.73 7.31 -26.52
C TYR A 232 -17.25 8.26 -25.45
N ARG A 233 -17.16 9.56 -25.71
CA ARG A 233 -17.59 10.60 -24.76
C ARG A 233 -19.09 10.54 -24.51
N VAL A 234 -19.49 10.56 -23.24
CA VAL A 234 -20.90 10.70 -22.87
C VAL A 234 -21.29 12.18 -22.91
N GLN A 235 -22.37 12.51 -23.61
CA GLN A 235 -22.88 13.87 -23.70
C GLN A 235 -23.20 14.42 -22.30
N GLY A 236 -22.74 15.64 -22.00
CA GLY A 236 -22.90 16.25 -20.67
C GLY A 236 -21.78 15.93 -19.67
N PHE A 237 -20.91 14.95 -19.97
CA PHE A 237 -19.85 14.51 -19.07
C PHE A 237 -18.43 14.68 -19.63
N SER A 238 -18.26 15.47 -20.70
CA SER A 238 -16.92 15.74 -21.26
C SER A 238 -16.07 16.62 -20.34
N SER A 239 -14.74 16.55 -20.46
CA SER A 239 -13.84 17.40 -19.66
C SER A 239 -14.05 18.90 -19.89
N GLY A 240 -14.49 19.32 -21.08
CA GLY A 240 -14.78 20.73 -21.40
C GLY A 240 -16.02 21.29 -20.70
N VAL A 241 -16.90 20.42 -20.17
CA VAL A 241 -18.08 20.82 -19.38
C VAL A 241 -17.96 20.41 -17.91
N ALA A 242 -16.90 19.70 -17.53
CA ALA A 242 -16.56 19.42 -16.14
C ALA A 242 -16.09 20.69 -15.43
N GLU A 243 -16.52 20.90 -14.19
CA GLU A 243 -15.98 21.96 -13.34
C GLU A 243 -14.55 21.57 -12.91
N PRO A 244 -13.56 22.48 -13.00
CA PRO A 244 -12.21 22.17 -12.53
C PRO A 244 -12.18 22.07 -11.01
N LEU A 245 -11.47 21.06 -10.52
CA LEU A 245 -11.20 20.84 -9.11
C LEU A 245 -9.82 21.39 -8.76
N HIS A 246 -9.74 22.15 -7.68
CA HIS A 246 -8.54 22.87 -7.24
C HIS A 246 -8.29 22.63 -5.75
N GLY A 247 -7.06 22.87 -5.30
CA GLY A 247 -6.69 22.77 -3.89
C GLY A 247 -6.45 21.33 -3.42
N ASP A 248 -6.14 21.20 -2.13
CA ASP A 248 -5.88 19.92 -1.47
C ASP A 248 -7.09 19.46 -0.67
N GLY A 249 -7.65 18.30 -1.00
CA GLY A 249 -8.89 17.80 -0.39
C GLY A 249 -9.04 16.29 -0.45
N LEU A 250 -9.63 15.73 0.61
CA LEU A 250 -9.83 14.28 0.76
C LEU A 250 -11.05 13.72 0.04
N ALA A 251 -12.03 14.57 -0.28
CA ALA A 251 -13.27 14.19 -0.96
C ALA A 251 -13.85 15.39 -1.72
N GLN A 252 -13.15 15.82 -2.78
CA GLN A 252 -13.60 16.91 -3.65
C GLN A 252 -14.68 16.39 -4.59
N LYS A 253 -15.85 17.05 -4.63
CA LYS A 253 -17.01 16.62 -5.42
C LYS A 253 -16.81 16.93 -6.90
N VAL A 254 -16.89 15.89 -7.73
CA VAL A 254 -16.86 16.03 -9.19
C VAL A 254 -18.20 16.58 -9.66
N ARG A 255 -18.17 17.59 -10.54
CA ARG A 255 -19.36 18.20 -11.13
C ARG A 255 -19.17 18.47 -12.61
N TRP A 256 -20.29 18.43 -13.32
CA TRP A 256 -20.41 18.91 -14.70
C TRP A 256 -21.51 19.95 -14.77
N LYS A 257 -21.44 20.82 -15.79
CA LYS A 257 -22.52 21.79 -16.05
C LYS A 257 -23.87 21.08 -16.13
N ASN A 258 -24.87 21.64 -15.44
CA ASN A 258 -26.24 21.11 -15.31
C ASN A 258 -26.38 19.79 -14.52
N ASP A 259 -25.33 19.32 -13.86
CA ASP A 259 -25.30 18.15 -12.96
C ASP A 259 -26.07 16.91 -13.49
N PRO A 260 -25.69 16.37 -14.67
CA PRO A 260 -26.44 15.31 -15.34
C PRO A 260 -26.31 13.93 -14.65
N LEU A 261 -25.49 13.79 -13.60
CA LEU A 261 -25.21 12.49 -12.98
C LEU A 261 -26.48 11.79 -12.50
N ARG A 262 -27.44 12.54 -11.96
CA ARG A 262 -28.72 12.01 -11.46
C ARG A 262 -29.65 11.47 -12.55
N THR A 263 -29.44 11.87 -13.80
CA THR A 263 -30.23 11.44 -14.96
C THR A 263 -29.44 10.51 -15.88
N LEU A 264 -28.21 10.13 -15.49
CA LEU A 264 -27.41 9.16 -16.21
C LEU A 264 -28.14 7.81 -16.24
N SER A 265 -28.25 7.22 -17.43
CA SER A 265 -28.84 5.89 -17.57
C SER A 265 -27.93 4.83 -16.93
N PRO A 266 -28.48 3.77 -16.33
CA PRO A 266 -27.67 2.66 -15.84
C PRO A 266 -26.80 2.04 -16.93
N GLY A 267 -25.54 1.74 -16.62
CA GLY A 267 -24.62 1.19 -17.60
C GLY A 267 -23.18 1.07 -17.12
N ASN A 268 -22.33 0.52 -17.98
CA ASN A 268 -20.89 0.48 -17.76
C ASN A 268 -20.24 1.72 -18.37
N TYR A 269 -19.51 2.46 -17.55
CA TYR A 269 -18.84 3.69 -17.92
C TYR A 269 -17.37 3.64 -17.55
N GLN A 270 -16.52 4.29 -18.33
CA GLN A 270 -15.13 4.53 -17.96
C GLN A 270 -15.01 5.96 -17.42
N ILE A 271 -14.27 6.10 -16.33
CA ILE A 271 -13.96 7.41 -15.75
C ILE A 271 -12.57 7.81 -16.23
N ARG A 272 -12.48 8.94 -16.94
CA ARG A 272 -11.21 9.54 -17.32
C ARG A 272 -10.92 10.76 -16.46
N VAL A 273 -9.75 10.77 -15.84
CA VAL A 273 -9.24 11.92 -15.09
C VAL A 273 -8.21 12.66 -15.92
N HIS A 274 -8.37 13.97 -16.01
CA HIS A 274 -7.46 14.91 -16.65
C HIS A 274 -6.73 15.66 -15.56
N LEU A 275 -5.41 15.53 -15.52
CA LEU A 275 -4.55 16.04 -14.47
C LEU A 275 -3.71 17.19 -15.04
N LYS A 276 -3.66 18.33 -14.34
CA LYS A 276 -2.75 19.43 -14.62
C LYS A 276 -2.08 19.86 -13.32
N LYS A 277 -0.77 19.64 -13.18
CA LYS A 277 0.05 19.95 -12.00
C LYS A 277 -0.63 19.53 -10.69
N SER A 278 -1.14 18.31 -10.70
CA SER A 278 -2.00 17.76 -9.65
C SER A 278 -1.72 16.28 -9.44
N THR A 279 -2.08 15.77 -8.27
CA THR A 279 -1.96 14.37 -7.88
C THR A 279 -3.32 13.84 -7.48
N LEU A 280 -3.74 12.74 -8.10
CA LEU A 280 -4.94 11.99 -7.70
C LEU A 280 -4.53 10.81 -6.81
N TYR A 281 -5.13 10.69 -5.63
CA TYR A 281 -4.86 9.61 -4.68
C TYR A 281 -5.95 8.55 -4.67
N ALA A 282 -7.22 8.96 -4.77
CA ALA A 282 -8.36 8.04 -4.79
C ALA A 282 -9.55 8.64 -5.53
N LEU A 283 -10.40 7.76 -6.06
CA LEU A 283 -11.72 8.10 -6.58
C LEU A 283 -12.77 7.25 -5.85
N CYS A 284 -13.82 7.89 -5.37
CA CYS A 284 -14.90 7.25 -4.64
C CYS A 284 -16.24 7.49 -5.35
N LEU A 285 -17.02 6.42 -5.48
CA LEU A 285 -18.40 6.45 -5.93
C LEU A 285 -19.28 6.32 -4.69
N ASP A 286 -20.33 7.14 -4.57
CA ASP A 286 -21.32 7.03 -3.49
C ASP A 286 -22.22 5.79 -3.69
N ARG A 287 -21.65 4.61 -3.51
CA ARG A 287 -22.45 3.40 -3.45
C ARG A 287 -23.34 3.50 -2.22
N LYS A 288 -24.64 3.74 -2.41
CA LYS A 288 -25.64 3.60 -1.35
C LYS A 288 -25.56 2.16 -0.83
N ASN A 289 -24.83 1.99 0.27
CA ASN A 289 -24.70 0.81 1.11
C ASN A 289 -25.38 -0.46 0.56
N HIS A 290 -24.60 -1.33 -0.08
CA HIS A 290 -24.67 -2.73 0.33
C HIS A 290 -23.67 -2.84 1.49
N ARG A 291 -24.22 -3.11 2.67
CA ARG A 291 -23.53 -3.19 3.96
C ARG A 291 -22.26 -4.02 3.90
#